data_AF-A0A4P7PVF7-F1
#
_entry.id   AF-A0A4P7PVF7-F1
#
_cell.length_a   1.000
_cell.length_b   1.000
_cell.length_c   1.000
_cell.angle_alpha   90.00
_cell.angle_beta   90.00
_cell.angle_gamma   90.00
#
_symmetry.space_group_name_H-M   'P 1'
#
loop_
_entity.id
_entity.type
_entity.pdbx_description
1 polymer ?
#
loop_
_entity_poly.entity_id
_entity_poly.type
_entity_poly.pdbx_seq_one_letter_code
_entity_poly.pdbx_strand_id
1 'polypeptide(L)'
;MTKKKISRTKKVLLLILTITVIGLIIPEDFKIPVVGATKDSYNKESFWYYPWGKSGTHKGVDIFAKTGTPIISSTKGLVLYCGQISMGGNVIAVLGPKWRIHYYAHLDEIKTHAFSFVGHKDIIGTVGTSGNAKGKTPHLHYTISTLIPYLWRIDSDHQGWKKMWHLNPIEKLNRKTSY
;
A
#
# COMPACT_ATOMS: atom_id res chain seq x y z
N MET A 1 36.25 -15.43 34.71
CA MET A 1 35.51 -15.35 33.44
C MET A 1 35.16 -13.91 33.11
N THR A 2 35.90 -13.28 32.19
CA THR A 2 35.67 -11.88 31.78
C THR A 2 34.50 -11.81 30.80
N LYS A 3 33.39 -11.16 31.18
CA LYS A 3 32.26 -10.91 30.27
C LYS A 3 32.73 -10.03 29.10
N LYS A 4 32.82 -10.59 27.90
CA LYS A 4 33.23 -9.88 26.69
C LYS A 4 32.18 -8.80 26.36
N LYS A 5 32.55 -7.53 26.53
CA LYS A 5 31.65 -6.37 26.33
C LYS A 5 31.29 -6.22 24.84
N ILE A 6 29.99 -6.14 24.53
CA ILE A 6 29.51 -5.94 23.15
C ILE A 6 29.94 -4.55 22.65
N SER A 7 30.55 -4.49 21.45
CA SER A 7 30.99 -3.23 20.83
C SER A 7 29.83 -2.32 20.43
N ARG A 8 30.08 -1.00 20.32
CA ARG A 8 29.07 -0.01 19.91
C ARG A 8 28.42 -0.37 18.57
N THR A 9 29.21 -0.80 17.58
CA THR A 9 28.73 -1.25 16.27
C THR A 9 27.77 -2.43 16.38
N LYS A 10 28.11 -3.43 17.19
CA LYS A 10 27.23 -4.59 17.43
C LYS A 10 25.92 -4.17 18.09
N LYS A 11 25.93 -3.19 18.99
CA LYS A 11 24.70 -2.65 19.60
C LYS A 11 23.81 -1.94 18.58
N VAL A 12 24.39 -1.14 17.68
CA VAL A 12 23.64 -0.47 16.61
C VAL A 12 23.03 -1.48 15.64
N LEU A 13 23.80 -2.48 15.21
CA LEU A 13 23.29 -3.55 14.36
C LEU A 13 22.18 -4.35 15.03
N LEU A 14 22.34 -4.67 16.32
CA LEU A 14 21.30 -5.35 17.08
C LEU A 14 20.04 -4.49 17.17
N LEU A 15 20.16 -3.18 17.41
CA LEU A 15 19.01 -2.27 17.46
C LEU A 15 18.26 -2.22 16.11
N ILE A 16 18.98 -2.08 15.00
CA ILE A 16 18.38 -2.06 13.65
C ILE A 16 17.67 -3.39 13.39
N LEU A 17 18.31 -4.51 13.71
CA LEU A 17 17.72 -5.84 13.57
C LEU A 17 16.46 -5.97 14.44
N THR A 18 16.50 -5.53 15.69
CA THR A 18 15.35 -5.56 16.60
C THR A 18 14.19 -4.72 16.06
N ILE A 19 14.44 -3.48 15.62
CA ILE A 19 13.40 -2.62 15.01
C ILE A 19 12.80 -3.31 13.79
N THR A 20 13.65 -3.87 12.93
CA THR A 20 13.24 -4.57 11.71
C THR A 20 12.34 -5.76 12.03
N VAL A 21 12.77 -6.61 12.97
CA VAL A 21 11.99 -7.78 13.42
C VAL A 21 10.67 -7.36 14.06
N ILE A 22 10.67 -6.34 14.93
CA ILE A 22 9.46 -5.81 15.53
C ILE A 22 8.48 -5.38 14.45
N GLY A 23 8.90 -4.56 13.48
CA GLY A 23 8.02 -4.13 12.40
C GLY A 23 7.48 -5.28 11.54
N LEU A 24 8.24 -6.38 11.39
CA LEU A 24 7.80 -7.60 10.67
C LEU A 24 6.73 -8.42 11.42
N ILE A 25 6.78 -8.43 12.76
CA ILE A 25 5.86 -9.21 13.58
C ILE A 25 4.59 -8.44 13.97
N ILE A 26 4.57 -7.11 13.87
CA ILE A 26 3.34 -6.33 14.10
C ILE A 26 2.23 -6.87 13.20
N PRO A 27 1.07 -7.28 13.78
CA PRO A 27 -0.04 -7.78 13.01
C PRO A 27 -0.63 -6.67 12.15
N GLU A 28 -1.07 -7.06 10.96
CA GLU A 28 -1.67 -6.14 10.00
C GLU A 28 -3.18 -6.25 10.09
N ASP A 29 -3.79 -5.30 10.81
CA ASP A 29 -5.23 -5.05 10.76
C ASP A 29 -5.54 -4.27 9.48
N PHE A 30 -6.43 -4.82 8.65
CA PHE A 30 -6.65 -4.36 7.28
C PHE A 30 -8.14 -4.09 7.03
N LYS A 31 -8.43 -2.96 6.39
CA LYS A 31 -9.76 -2.61 5.88
C LYS A 31 -9.73 -2.18 4.42
N ILE A 32 -10.85 -2.37 3.72
CA ILE A 32 -11.04 -1.81 2.38
C ILE A 32 -10.98 -0.27 2.49
N PRO A 33 -10.13 0.41 1.71
CA PRO A 33 -9.88 1.83 1.92
C PRO A 33 -10.99 2.75 1.41
N VAL A 34 -11.84 2.30 0.49
CA VAL A 34 -12.96 3.10 -0.02
C VAL A 34 -14.19 2.87 0.84
N VAL A 35 -14.74 3.93 1.43
CA VAL A 35 -15.92 3.84 2.29
C VAL A 35 -17.12 3.35 1.48
N GLY A 36 -17.77 2.29 1.99
CA GLY A 36 -18.93 1.66 1.34
C GLY A 36 -18.60 0.68 0.20
N ALA A 37 -17.31 0.51 -0.15
CA ALA A 37 -16.92 -0.48 -1.15
C ALA A 37 -17.05 -1.91 -0.61
N THR A 38 -17.45 -2.81 -1.50
CA THR A 38 -17.58 -4.25 -1.23
C THR A 38 -16.67 -5.05 -2.17
N LYS A 39 -16.77 -6.38 -2.15
CA LYS A 39 -16.04 -7.26 -3.05
C LYS A 39 -16.42 -7.10 -4.52
N ASP A 40 -17.55 -6.45 -4.80
CA ASP A 40 -18.04 -6.19 -6.15
C ASP A 40 -17.53 -4.85 -6.69
N SER A 41 -16.88 -4.05 -5.86
CA SER A 41 -16.32 -2.75 -6.23
C SER A 41 -14.96 -2.83 -6.93
N TYR A 42 -14.41 -4.03 -7.17
CA TYR A 42 -13.13 -4.22 -7.86
C TYR A 42 -13.08 -5.53 -8.64
N ASN A 43 -12.24 -5.58 -9.68
CA ASN A 43 -12.01 -6.80 -10.43
C ASN A 43 -10.97 -7.70 -9.72
N LYS A 44 -11.33 -8.97 -9.48
CA LYS A 44 -10.47 -9.96 -8.78
C LYS A 44 -9.25 -10.41 -9.58
N GLU A 45 -9.30 -10.24 -10.90
CA GLU A 45 -8.20 -10.56 -11.84
C GLU A 45 -7.34 -9.33 -12.15
N SER A 46 -7.54 -8.22 -11.44
CA SER A 46 -6.87 -6.96 -11.72
C SER A 46 -5.38 -6.99 -11.36
N PHE A 47 -4.98 -7.76 -10.35
CA PHE A 47 -3.59 -7.82 -9.92
C PHE A 47 -2.72 -8.59 -10.91
N TRP A 48 -1.59 -7.99 -11.29
CA TRP A 48 -0.64 -8.45 -12.29
C TRP A 48 -1.17 -8.58 -13.72
N TYR A 49 -2.36 -8.05 -13.98
CA TYR A 49 -2.94 -8.08 -15.33
C TYR A 49 -2.02 -7.39 -16.35
N TYR A 50 -1.87 -8.02 -17.51
CA TYR A 50 -1.12 -7.55 -18.66
C TYR A 50 -1.97 -7.71 -19.91
N PRO A 51 -1.99 -6.74 -20.84
CA PRO A 51 -1.25 -5.47 -20.82
C PRO A 51 -1.92 -4.38 -19.96
N TRP A 52 -1.12 -3.44 -19.43
CA TRP A 52 -1.60 -2.34 -18.59
C TRP A 52 -0.96 -0.98 -18.90
N GLY A 53 -1.26 -0.45 -20.09
CA GLY A 53 -0.80 0.88 -20.54
C GLY A 53 0.70 1.10 -20.34
N LYS A 54 1.08 2.31 -19.91
CA LYS A 54 2.49 2.67 -19.66
C LYS A 54 3.15 1.87 -18.52
N SER A 55 2.37 1.31 -17.59
CA SER A 55 2.91 0.53 -16.46
C SER A 55 3.37 -0.86 -16.86
N GLY A 56 2.95 -1.35 -18.03
CA GLY A 56 3.16 -2.72 -18.51
C GLY A 56 2.22 -3.70 -17.83
N THR A 57 2.33 -3.83 -16.50
CA THR A 57 1.45 -4.66 -15.66
C THR A 57 0.77 -3.84 -14.57
N HIS A 58 -0.42 -4.28 -14.17
CA HIS A 58 -1.16 -3.67 -13.09
C HIS A 58 -0.67 -4.19 -11.72
N LYS A 59 0.05 -3.37 -10.96
CA LYS A 59 0.72 -3.78 -9.69
C LYS A 59 -0.16 -3.56 -8.46
N GLY A 60 -1.47 -3.58 -8.65
CA GLY A 60 -2.45 -3.19 -7.65
C GLY A 60 -3.84 -3.65 -8.01
N VAL A 61 -4.82 -2.90 -7.51
CA VAL A 61 -6.24 -3.09 -7.77
C VAL A 61 -6.90 -1.73 -7.88
N ASP A 62 -7.87 -1.63 -8.79
CA ASP A 62 -8.70 -0.43 -8.92
C ASP A 62 -10.03 -0.68 -8.21
N ILE A 63 -10.34 0.16 -7.23
CA ILE A 63 -11.59 0.10 -6.44
C ILE A 63 -12.50 1.23 -6.92
N PHE A 64 -13.58 0.86 -7.58
CA PHE A 64 -14.52 1.80 -8.21
C PHE A 64 -15.51 2.38 -7.20
N ALA A 65 -15.65 3.70 -7.22
CA ALA A 65 -16.66 4.45 -6.48
C ALA A 65 -16.82 5.84 -7.10
N LYS A 66 -17.87 6.58 -6.73
CA LYS A 66 -18.08 7.95 -7.24
C LYS A 66 -16.92 8.88 -6.83
N THR A 67 -16.57 9.85 -7.68
CA THR A 67 -15.67 10.94 -7.29
C THR A 67 -16.14 11.59 -5.98
N GLY A 68 -15.20 11.92 -5.09
CA GLY A 68 -15.51 12.47 -3.77
C GLY A 68 -15.79 11.42 -2.69
N THR A 69 -15.94 10.13 -3.04
CA THR A 69 -16.15 9.06 -2.04
C THR A 69 -14.96 9.04 -1.06
N PRO A 70 -15.19 9.05 0.27
CA PRO A 70 -14.11 9.07 1.24
C PRO A 70 -13.18 7.86 1.15
N ILE A 71 -11.89 8.11 1.29
CA ILE A 71 -10.84 7.10 1.40
C ILE A 71 -10.28 7.14 2.82
N ILE A 72 -10.27 5.99 3.50
CA ILE A 72 -9.62 5.77 4.79
C ILE A 72 -8.27 5.07 4.61
N SER A 73 -7.43 5.09 5.65
CA SER A 73 -6.22 4.27 5.64
C SER A 73 -6.56 2.78 5.83
N SER A 74 -6.11 1.95 4.89
CA SER A 74 -6.28 0.49 4.92
C SER A 74 -5.66 -0.15 6.15
N THR A 75 -4.63 0.46 6.75
CA THR A 75 -3.94 0.01 7.97
C THR A 75 -3.63 1.21 8.87
N LYS A 76 -3.32 0.96 10.15
CA LYS A 76 -2.66 1.99 10.98
C LYS A 76 -1.24 2.21 10.46
N GLY A 77 -0.78 3.45 10.36
CA GLY A 77 0.55 3.71 9.83
C GLY A 77 0.97 5.16 9.82
N LEU A 78 2.17 5.40 9.33
CA LEU A 78 2.76 6.72 9.13
C LEU A 78 2.65 7.12 7.66
N VAL A 79 2.08 8.27 7.35
CA VAL A 79 2.11 8.83 5.99
C VAL A 79 3.56 9.19 5.64
N LEU A 80 4.18 8.44 4.72
CA LEU A 80 5.52 8.74 4.23
C LEU A 80 5.51 9.88 3.21
N TYR A 81 4.45 9.96 2.42
CA TYR A 81 4.32 10.93 1.35
C TYR A 81 2.85 11.21 1.03
N CYS A 82 2.54 12.44 0.68
CA CYS A 82 1.32 12.82 -0.01
C CYS A 82 1.62 14.00 -0.96
N GLY A 83 1.08 13.97 -2.17
CA GLY A 83 1.35 14.99 -3.17
C GLY A 83 1.02 14.54 -4.58
N GLN A 84 1.66 15.15 -5.58
CA GLN A 84 1.44 14.85 -6.98
C GLN A 84 2.57 14.06 -7.61
N ILE A 85 2.23 12.94 -8.26
CA ILE A 85 3.14 12.15 -9.09
C ILE A 85 2.56 12.06 -10.50
N SER A 86 3.40 12.21 -11.54
CA SER A 86 2.95 12.31 -12.94
C SER A 86 1.88 11.28 -13.35
N MET A 87 2.12 9.98 -13.14
CA MET A 87 1.13 8.95 -13.46
C MET A 87 0.05 8.80 -12.40
N GLY A 88 0.42 8.84 -11.12
CA GLY A 88 -0.50 8.60 -10.01
C GLY A 88 -1.49 9.74 -9.74
N GLY A 89 -1.24 10.94 -10.26
CA GLY A 89 -2.02 12.13 -9.91
C GLY A 89 -1.76 12.54 -8.48
N ASN A 90 -2.84 12.83 -7.75
CA ASN A 90 -2.80 13.02 -6.30
C ASN A 90 -2.66 11.65 -5.62
N VAL A 91 -1.67 11.51 -4.76
CA VAL A 91 -1.29 10.22 -4.18
C VAL A 91 -0.98 10.34 -2.69
N ILE A 92 -1.08 9.22 -1.99
CA ILE A 92 -0.68 9.05 -0.59
C ILE A 92 0.08 7.73 -0.48
N ALA A 93 1.16 7.70 0.31
CA ALA A 93 1.88 6.49 0.67
C ALA A 93 1.96 6.37 2.20
N VAL A 94 1.44 5.27 2.75
CA VAL A 94 1.41 5.00 4.20
C VAL A 94 2.30 3.79 4.51
N LEU A 95 3.24 3.95 5.44
CA LEU A 95 4.00 2.85 6.01
C LEU A 95 3.19 2.21 7.14
N GLY A 96 2.71 0.99 6.88
CA GLY A 96 1.96 0.19 7.82
C GLY A 96 2.77 -0.96 8.45
N PRO A 97 2.09 -1.89 9.15
CA PRO A 97 2.69 -3.09 9.71
C PRO A 97 3.43 -3.92 8.66
N LYS A 98 4.35 -4.78 9.13
CA LYS A 98 5.17 -5.65 8.28
C LYS A 98 6.08 -4.91 7.29
N TRP A 99 6.38 -3.63 7.58
CA TRP A 99 7.16 -2.74 6.69
C TRP A 99 6.58 -2.65 5.29
N ARG A 100 5.24 -2.56 5.20
CA ARG A 100 4.51 -2.46 3.95
C ARG A 100 4.11 -1.03 3.67
N ILE A 101 4.26 -0.63 2.41
CA ILE A 101 3.79 0.64 1.91
C ILE A 101 2.44 0.41 1.25
N HIS A 102 1.43 1.10 1.77
CA HIS A 102 0.10 1.18 1.20
C HIS A 102 0.00 2.45 0.38
N TYR A 103 -0.18 2.31 -0.92
CA TYR A 103 -0.18 3.44 -1.85
C TYR A 103 -1.57 3.63 -2.45
N TYR A 104 -2.01 4.88 -2.45
CA TYR A 104 -3.32 5.34 -2.86
C TYR A 104 -3.11 6.36 -3.97
N ALA A 105 -3.72 6.16 -5.14
CA ALA A 105 -3.56 7.03 -6.29
C ALA A 105 -4.87 7.39 -6.98
N HIS A 106 -4.78 8.38 -7.86
CA HIS A 106 -5.88 8.99 -8.60
C HIS A 106 -6.88 9.75 -7.72
N LEU A 107 -6.44 10.20 -6.54
CA LEU A 107 -7.29 10.91 -5.60
C LEU A 107 -7.85 12.21 -6.22
N ASP A 108 -9.04 12.60 -5.81
CA ASP A 108 -9.58 13.92 -6.09
C ASP A 108 -8.98 14.93 -5.11
N GLU A 109 -9.15 14.71 -3.80
CA GLU A 109 -8.56 15.50 -2.73
C GLU A 109 -7.63 14.67 -1.84
N ILE A 110 -6.56 15.30 -1.34
CA ILE A 110 -5.71 14.79 -0.26
C ILE A 110 -6.16 15.44 1.05
N LYS A 111 -6.49 14.65 2.06
CA LYS A 111 -6.99 15.11 3.38
C LYS A 111 -6.05 14.78 4.53
N THR A 112 -4.79 14.49 4.20
CA THR A 112 -3.73 14.23 5.17
C THR A 112 -2.44 14.95 4.76
N HIS A 113 -1.41 14.86 5.59
CA HIS A 113 -0.09 15.43 5.34
C HIS A 113 1.01 14.41 5.65
N ALA A 114 2.19 14.61 5.07
CA ALA A 114 3.36 13.78 5.33
C ALA A 114 3.72 13.79 6.83
N PHE A 115 4.19 12.65 7.32
CA PHE A 115 4.56 12.37 8.71
C PHE A 115 3.41 12.34 9.72
N SER A 116 2.16 12.35 9.28
CA SER A 116 1.00 12.11 10.15
C SER A 116 0.79 10.62 10.41
N PHE A 117 0.29 10.29 11.61
CA PHE A 117 -0.21 8.95 11.91
C PHE A 117 -1.69 8.86 11.53
N VAL A 118 -2.05 7.78 10.84
CA VAL A 118 -3.40 7.52 10.33
C VAL A 118 -3.84 6.10 10.64
N GLY A 119 -5.14 5.85 10.61
CA GLY A 119 -5.76 4.55 10.77
C GLY A 119 -7.15 4.47 10.13
N HIS A 120 -7.92 3.46 10.52
CA HIS A 120 -9.19 3.11 9.87
C HIS A 120 -10.32 4.12 10.02
N LYS A 121 -10.17 5.10 10.94
CA LYS A 121 -11.18 6.13 11.19
C LYS A 121 -10.82 7.47 10.52
N ASP A 122 -9.62 7.57 9.98
CA ASP A 122 -9.11 8.81 9.40
C ASP A 122 -9.39 8.83 7.91
N ILE A 123 -10.10 9.85 7.45
CA ILE A 123 -10.27 10.12 6.01
C ILE A 123 -8.97 10.75 5.52
N ILE A 124 -8.23 10.02 4.70
CA ILE A 124 -6.94 10.46 4.18
C ILE A 124 -7.06 11.15 2.81
N GLY A 125 -8.18 10.95 2.11
CA GLY A 125 -8.45 11.56 0.82
C GLY A 125 -9.81 11.18 0.25
N THR A 126 -10.03 11.46 -1.03
CA THR A 126 -11.27 11.11 -1.74
C THR A 126 -10.98 10.47 -3.11
N VAL A 127 -11.86 9.58 -3.55
CA VAL A 127 -11.79 8.93 -4.86
C VAL A 127 -11.87 9.99 -5.97
N GLY A 128 -11.09 9.83 -7.03
CA GLY A 128 -11.05 10.77 -8.14
C GLY A 128 -10.61 10.15 -9.46
N THR A 129 -10.08 11.01 -10.33
CA THR A 129 -9.55 10.66 -11.66
C THR A 129 -8.28 11.44 -11.99
N SER A 130 -7.45 11.80 -11.00
CA SER A 130 -6.23 12.58 -11.26
C SER A 130 -5.12 11.74 -11.90
N GLY A 131 -4.12 12.40 -12.48
CA GLY A 131 -3.02 11.72 -13.17
C GLY A 131 -3.48 11.04 -14.46
N ASN A 132 -3.00 9.82 -14.72
CA ASN A 132 -3.33 9.08 -15.94
C ASN A 132 -4.72 8.38 -15.88
N ALA A 133 -5.48 8.58 -14.81
CA ALA A 133 -6.88 8.16 -14.70
C ALA A 133 -7.86 9.20 -15.26
N LYS A 134 -7.38 10.39 -15.67
CA LYS A 134 -8.23 11.46 -16.22
C LYS A 134 -9.04 10.94 -17.41
N GLY A 135 -10.36 11.15 -17.36
CA GLY A 135 -11.31 10.71 -18.39
C GLY A 135 -11.75 9.25 -18.29
N LYS A 136 -11.28 8.48 -17.29
CA LYS A 136 -11.75 7.12 -17.01
C LYS A 136 -12.82 7.12 -15.92
N THR A 137 -13.48 5.98 -15.72
CA THR A 137 -14.37 5.76 -14.58
C THR A 137 -13.64 6.06 -13.26
N PRO A 138 -14.21 6.85 -12.33
CA PRO A 138 -13.56 7.16 -11.06
C PRO A 138 -13.24 5.90 -10.24
N HIS A 139 -12.02 5.84 -9.71
CA HIS A 139 -11.52 4.72 -8.93
C HIS A 139 -10.35 5.15 -8.05
N LEU A 140 -10.14 4.40 -6.97
CA LEU A 140 -8.89 4.40 -6.23
C LEU A 140 -7.99 3.31 -6.81
N HIS A 141 -6.82 3.69 -7.32
CA HIS A 141 -5.75 2.72 -7.56
C HIS A 141 -5.01 2.46 -6.26
N TYR A 142 -5.02 1.20 -5.80
CA TYR A 142 -4.46 0.78 -4.53
C TYR A 142 -3.38 -0.29 -4.70
N THR A 143 -2.22 -0.08 -4.09
CA THR A 143 -1.12 -1.06 -4.09
C THR A 143 -0.60 -1.34 -2.69
N ILE A 144 -0.02 -2.53 -2.54
CA ILE A 144 0.74 -2.92 -1.35
C ILE A 144 2.14 -3.30 -1.81
N SER A 145 3.14 -2.57 -1.33
CA SER A 145 4.55 -2.84 -1.59
C SER A 145 5.30 -3.21 -0.32
N THR A 146 6.37 -4.00 -0.46
CA THR A 146 7.24 -4.38 0.65
C THR A 146 8.55 -3.61 0.59
N LEU A 147 9.09 -3.22 1.76
CA LEU A 147 10.47 -2.70 1.85
C LEU A 147 11.51 -3.81 1.82
N ILE A 148 11.11 -5.03 2.20
CA ILE A 148 11.97 -6.22 2.21
C ILE A 148 11.51 -7.13 1.06
N PRO A 149 12.40 -7.52 0.14
CA PRO A 149 12.00 -8.29 -1.04
C PRO A 149 11.60 -9.72 -0.65
N TYR A 150 10.49 -10.19 -1.21
CA TYR A 150 10.03 -11.56 -1.07
C TYR A 150 10.49 -12.35 -2.30
N LEU A 151 11.75 -12.79 -2.29
CA LEU A 151 12.41 -13.41 -3.46
C LEU A 151 11.65 -14.63 -4.01
N TRP A 152 10.95 -15.36 -3.17
CA TRP A 152 10.12 -16.51 -3.55
C TRP A 152 8.86 -16.15 -4.36
N ARG A 153 8.55 -14.85 -4.54
CA ARG A 153 7.44 -14.39 -5.38
C ARG A 153 7.84 -14.09 -6.83
N ILE A 154 9.13 -14.15 -7.16
CA ILE A 154 9.60 -13.93 -8.54
C ILE A 154 9.13 -15.08 -9.42
N ASP A 155 8.63 -14.75 -10.61
CA ASP A 155 8.22 -15.72 -11.63
C ASP A 155 8.49 -15.21 -13.05
N SER A 156 8.06 -16.00 -14.04
CA SER A 156 8.27 -15.79 -15.47
C SER A 156 7.25 -14.85 -16.13
N ASP A 157 6.29 -14.28 -15.40
CA ASP A 157 5.32 -13.35 -15.98
C ASP A 157 6.00 -12.07 -16.50
N HIS A 158 5.27 -11.29 -17.29
CA HIS A 158 5.74 -9.97 -17.69
C HIS A 158 6.09 -9.13 -16.44
N GLN A 159 7.31 -8.62 -16.38
CA GLN A 159 7.86 -7.93 -15.19
C GLN A 159 7.81 -8.75 -13.88
N GLY A 160 7.72 -10.09 -13.95
CA GLY A 160 7.51 -10.99 -12.79
C GLY A 160 8.53 -10.81 -11.65
N TRP A 161 9.77 -10.42 -11.95
CA TRP A 161 10.76 -10.06 -10.93
C TRP A 161 10.29 -8.96 -9.97
N LYS A 162 9.39 -8.06 -10.39
CA LYS A 162 8.84 -7.01 -9.53
C LYS A 162 7.89 -7.56 -8.47
N LYS A 163 7.35 -8.79 -8.61
CA LYS A 163 6.47 -9.41 -7.60
C LYS A 163 7.15 -9.58 -6.24
N MET A 164 8.48 -9.56 -6.18
CA MET A 164 9.21 -9.55 -4.90
C MET A 164 8.91 -8.29 -4.05
N TRP A 165 8.48 -7.20 -4.70
CA TRP A 165 8.20 -5.91 -4.06
C TRP A 165 6.72 -5.60 -3.96
N HIS A 166 5.85 -6.39 -4.59
CA HIS A 166 4.41 -6.10 -4.70
C HIS A 166 3.58 -7.29 -4.23
N LEU A 167 2.66 -7.01 -3.31
CA LEU A 167 1.71 -8.00 -2.81
C LEU A 167 0.37 -7.81 -3.48
N ASN A 168 -0.36 -8.91 -3.66
CA ASN A 168 -1.70 -8.88 -4.23
C ASN A 168 -2.68 -8.29 -3.20
N PRO A 169 -3.21 -7.06 -3.41
CA PRO A 169 -4.12 -6.46 -2.44
C PRO A 169 -5.46 -7.19 -2.36
N ILE A 170 -5.84 -7.91 -3.42
CA ILE A 170 -7.12 -8.64 -3.53
C ILE A 170 -7.19 -9.77 -2.50
N GLU A 171 -6.06 -10.41 -2.18
CA GLU A 171 -5.97 -11.41 -1.10
C GLU A 171 -6.37 -10.84 0.26
N LYS A 172 -6.19 -9.52 0.47
CA LYS A 172 -6.58 -8.82 1.69
C LYS A 172 -8.03 -8.33 1.63
N LEU A 173 -8.44 -7.73 0.51
CA LEU A 173 -9.80 -7.24 0.30
C LEU A 173 -10.84 -8.38 0.38
N ASN A 174 -10.47 -9.61 -0.01
CA ASN A 174 -11.37 -10.76 0.02
C ASN A 174 -11.53 -11.42 1.40
N ARG A 175 -10.68 -11.10 2.39
CA ARG A 175 -10.83 -11.68 3.74
C ARG A 175 -12.11 -11.17 4.38
N LYS A 176 -12.87 -12.05 5.04
CA LYS A 176 -14.03 -11.63 5.85
C LYS A 176 -13.49 -10.70 6.95
N THR A 177 -13.84 -9.42 6.91
CA THR A 177 -13.71 -8.54 8.08
C THR A 177 -14.77 -8.99 9.08
N SER A 178 -14.34 -9.67 10.15
CA SER A 178 -15.19 -9.85 11.32
C SER A 178 -15.46 -8.46 11.89
N TYR A 179 -16.72 -8.05 11.86
CA TYR A 179 -17.19 -6.86 12.57
C TYR A 179 -17.36 -7.18 14.05
#